data_AF-A0A964FLV9-F1
#
_entry.id   AF-A0A964FLV9-F1
#
_cell.length_a   1.000
_cell.length_b   1.000
_cell.length_c   1.000
_cell.angle_alpha   90.00
_cell.angle_beta   90.00
_cell.angle_gamma   90.00
#
_symmetry.space_group_name_H-M   'P 1'
#
loop_
_entity.id
_entity.type
_entity.pdbx_description
1 polymer ?
#
loop_
_entity_poly.entity_id
_entity_poly.type
_entity_poly.pdbx_seq_one_letter_code
_entity_poly.pdbx_strand_id
1 'polypeptide(L)' 'MKEQTFTLDESQISFLELCQNYGFKDPSELVRIAIQRLQLALEAQQLEESAMLYAEVYAEDTELQELAELGLEECVLFFQ' A
#
# COMPACT_ATOMS: atom_id res chain seq x y z
N MET A 1 18.24 13.16 11.38
CA MET A 1 16.84 13.64 11.43
C MET A 1 16.82 15.03 10.80
N LYS A 2 15.81 15.35 10.00
CA LYS A 2 15.59 16.69 9.43
C LYS A 2 14.29 17.23 10.02
N GLU A 3 14.26 18.53 10.30
CA GLU A 3 13.06 19.21 10.80
C GLU A 3 12.33 19.88 9.65
N GLN A 4 11.00 19.86 9.71
CA GLN A 4 10.15 20.53 8.74
C GLN A 4 8.94 21.12 9.46
N THR A 5 8.65 22.39 9.18
CA THR A 5 7.51 23.10 9.76
C THR A 5 6.33 23.05 8.80
N PHE A 6 5.17 22.72 9.32
CA PHE A 6 3.91 22.66 8.57
C PHE A 6 2.92 23.66 9.15
N THR A 7 2.07 24.21 8.29
CA THR A 7 0.91 24.98 8.72
C THR A 7 -0.28 24.03 8.79
N LEU A 8 -0.93 23.99 9.94
CA LEU A 8 -2.08 23.15 10.22
C LEU A 8 -3.24 24.06 10.63
N ASP A 9 -4.47 23.64 10.37
CA ASP A 9 -5.63 24.35 10.87
C ASP A 9 -5.82 24.12 12.38
N GLU A 10 -6.63 24.96 13.02
CA GLU A 10 -6.87 24.89 14.47
C GLU A 10 -7.38 23.52 14.91
N SER A 11 -8.22 22.84 14.11
CA SER A 11 -8.76 21.53 14.48
C SER A 11 -7.68 20.45 14.48
N GLN A 12 -6.73 20.52 13.54
CA GLN A 12 -5.56 19.65 13.48
C GLN A 12 -4.61 19.92 14.65
N ILE A 13 -4.39 21.20 15.01
CA ILE A 13 -3.59 21.56 16.19
C ILE A 13 -4.24 21.02 17.47
N SER A 14 -5.55 21.22 17.66
CA SER A 14 -6.27 20.68 18.82
C SER A 14 -6.20 19.15 18.89
N PHE A 15 -6.24 18.45 17.74
CA PHE A 15 -6.04 17.00 17.71
C PHE A 15 -4.64 16.60 18.18
N LEU A 16 -3.60 17.33 17.77
CA LEU A 16 -2.23 17.10 18.19
C LEU A 16 -2.01 17.36 19.68
N GLU A 17 -2.67 18.36 20.26
CA GLU A 17 -2.61 18.63 21.70
C GLU A 17 -3.20 17.48 22.53
N LEU A 18 -4.18 16.77 21.98
CA LEU A 18 -4.80 15.60 22.59
C LEU A 18 -3.98 14.30 22.42
N CYS A 19 -2.76 14.37 21.85
CA CYS A 19 -1.92 13.19 21.58
C CYS A 19 -1.71 12.29 22.81
N GLN A 20 -1.56 12.88 24.00
CA GLN A 20 -1.38 12.13 25.25
C GLN A 20 -2.60 11.27 25.62
N ASN A 21 -3.81 11.69 25.24
CA ASN A 21 -5.04 10.92 25.49
C ASN A 21 -5.08 9.61 24.67
N TYR A 22 -4.32 9.56 23.58
CA TYR A 22 -4.20 8.37 22.73
C TYR A 22 -2.96 7.53 23.06
N GLY A 23 -2.20 7.90 24.10
CA GLY A 23 -1.01 7.18 24.54
C GLY A 23 0.28 7.55 23.82
N PHE A 24 0.30 8.64 23.05
CA PHE A 24 1.54 9.16 22.45
C PHE A 24 2.29 10.04 23.44
N LYS A 25 3.63 9.98 23.39
CA LYS A 25 4.52 10.75 24.26
C LYS A 25 4.52 12.23 23.90
N ASP A 26 4.49 12.54 22.61
CA ASP A 26 4.54 13.90 22.10
C ASP A 26 3.84 14.01 20.73
N PRO A 27 3.45 15.24 20.30
CA PRO A 27 2.81 15.46 19.01
C PRO A 27 3.65 14.97 17.82
N SER A 28 4.98 15.01 17.92
CA SER A 28 5.87 14.59 16.83
C SER A 28 5.87 13.08 16.65
N GLU A 29 5.73 12.31 17.73
CA GLU A 29 5.51 10.87 17.68
C GLU A 29 4.20 10.54 16.95
N LEU A 30 3.11 11.22 17.30
CA LEU A 30 1.82 11.04 16.64
C LEU A 30 1.90 11.35 15.13
N VAL A 31 2.49 12.48 14.76
CA VAL A 31 2.66 12.89 13.35
C VAL A 31 3.49 11.86 12.58
N ARG A 32 4.58 11.35 13.17
CA ARG A 32 5.44 10.35 12.52
C ARG A 32 4.69 9.06 12.23
N ILE A 33 3.89 8.59 13.19
CA ILE A 33 3.07 7.38 13.03
C ILE A 33 1.97 7.61 11.99
N ALA A 34 1.35 8.79 11.99
CA ALA A 34 0.34 9.15 10.99
C ALA A 34 0.93 9.15 9.56
N ILE A 35 2.10 9.78 9.38
CA ILE A 35 2.81 9.79 8.08
C ILE A 35 3.17 8.36 7.65
N GLN A 36 3.72 7.55 8.56
CA GLN A 36 4.09 6.17 8.24
C GLN A 36 2.86 5.33 7.83
N ARG A 37 1.73 5.49 8.52
CA ARG A 37 0.47 4.83 8.17
C ARG A 37 -0.05 5.27 6.80
N LEU A 38 0.02 6.57 6.51
CA LEU A 38 -0.37 7.11 5.21
C LEU A 38 0.53 6.58 4.09
N GLN A 39 1.85 6.53 4.32
CA GLN A 39 2.81 5.98 3.38
C GLN A 39 2.48 4.52 3.03
N LEU A 40 2.29 3.67 4.04
CA LEU A 40 1.93 2.26 3.83
C LEU A 40 0.61 2.10 3.07
N ALA A 41 -0.39 2.95 3.35
CA ALA A 41 -1.66 2.93 2.65
C ALA A 41 -1.51 3.33 1.17
N LEU A 42 -0.69 4.34 0.87
CA LEU A 42 -0.40 4.77 -0.50
C LEU A 42 0.41 3.72 -1.27
N GLU A 43 1.41 3.10 -0.62
CA GLU A 43 2.19 2.00 -1.21
C GLU A 43 1.30 0.79 -1.52
N ALA A 44 0.38 0.44 -0.62
CA ALA A 44 -0.59 -0.63 -0.85
C ALA A 44 -1.53 -0.32 -2.03
N GLN A 45 -2.02 0.92 -2.13
CA GLN A 45 -2.84 1.36 -3.26
C GLN A 45 -2.08 1.29 -4.58
N GLN A 46 -0.80 1.72 -4.61
CA GLN A 46 0.04 1.60 -5.81
C GLN A 46 0.30 0.15 -6.21
N LEU A 47 0.47 -0.75 -5.24
CA LEU A 47 0.61 -2.18 -5.51
C LEU A 47 -0.68 -2.76 -6.11
N GLU A 48 -1.86 -2.38 -5.58
CA GLU A 48 -3.16 -2.81 -6.10
C GLU A 48 -3.44 -2.25 -7.51
N GLU A 49 -3.12 -0.98 -7.76
CA GLU A 49 -3.16 -0.37 -9.09
C GLU A 49 -2.20 -1.07 -10.07
N SER A 50 -0.98 -1.42 -9.62
CA SER A 50 -0.04 -2.16 -10.46
C SER A 50 -0.52 -3.59 -10.75
N ALA A 51 -1.14 -4.27 -9.79
CA ALA A 51 -1.69 -5.61 -9.96
C ALA A 51 -2.88 -5.62 -10.93
N MET A 52 -3.73 -4.58 -10.93
CA MET A 52 -4.78 -4.41 -11.92
C MET A 52 -4.22 -4.19 -13.33
N LEU A 53 -3.17 -3.36 -13.48
CA LEU A 53 -2.51 -3.14 -14.77
C LEU A 53 -1.95 -4.44 -15.38
N TYR A 54 -1.43 -5.37 -14.56
CA TYR A 54 -0.99 -6.68 -15.05
C TYR A 54 -2.16 -7.62 -15.39
N ALA A 55 -3.29 -7.52 -14.69
CA ALA A 55 -4.48 -8.31 -14.99
C ALA A 55 -5.12 -7.91 -16.34
N GLU A 56 -5.08 -6.63 -16.70
CA GLU A 56 -5.52 -6.15 -18.01
C GLU A 56 -4.61 -6.66 -19.13
N VAL A 57 -3.28 -6.62 -18.94
CA VAL A 57 -2.32 -7.18 -19.93
C VAL A 57 -2.48 -8.70 -20.09
N TYR A 58 -2.77 -9.43 -19.01
CA TYR A 58 -3.03 -10.87 -19.09
C TYR A 58 -4.37 -11.20 -19.74
N ALA A 59 -5.38 -10.34 -19.62
CA ALA A 59 -6.70 -10.54 -20.21
C ALA A 59 -6.72 -10.30 -21.74
N GLU A 60 -5.82 -9.45 -22.26
CA GLU A 60 -5.73 -9.14 -23.68
C GLU A 60 -4.84 -10.12 -24.48
N ASP A 61 -3.97 -10.89 -23.81
CA ASP A 61 -3.02 -11.80 -24.46
C ASP A 61 -3.46 -13.26 -24.37
N THR A 62 -4.35 -13.66 -25.29
CA THR A 62 -4.91 -15.02 -25.37
C THR A 62 -3.85 -16.09 -25.63
N GLU A 63 -2.78 -15.76 -26.37
CA GLU A 63 -1.68 -16.69 -26.65
C GLU A 63 -0.90 -17.03 -25.37
N LEU A 64 -0.74 -16.05 -24.48
CA LEU A 64 -0.06 -16.23 -23.19
C LEU A 64 -0.90 -17.03 -22.18
N GLN A 65 -2.23 -16.94 -22.26
CA GLN A 65 -3.16 -17.78 -21.49
C GLN A 65 -3.12 -19.24 -21.94
N GLU A 66 -3.19 -19.49 -23.25
CA GLU A 66 -3.13 -20.85 -23.82
C GLU A 66 -1.80 -21.53 -23.50
N LEU A 67 -0.67 -20.81 -23.57
CA LEU A 67 0.64 -21.35 -23.23
C LEU A 67 0.76 -21.68 -21.72
N ALA A 68 0.19 -20.86 -20.85
CA ALA A 68 0.18 -21.09 -19.41
C ALA A 68 -0.70 -22.29 -19.02
N GLU A 69 -1.84 -22.47 -19.69
CA GLU A 69 -2.74 -23.60 -19.49
C GLU A 69 -2.09 -24.91 -19.96
N LEU A 70 -1.43 -24.92 -21.13
CA LEU A 70 -0.65 -26.06 -21.63
C LEU A 70 0.49 -26.45 -20.68
N GLY A 71 1.20 -25.47 -20.11
CA GLY A 71 2.27 -25.73 -19.15
C GLY A 71 1.79 -26.29 -17.80
N LEU A 72 0.56 -25.94 -17.39
CA LEU A 72 -0.07 -26.49 -16.19
C LEU A 72 -0.56 -27.93 -16.42
N GLU A 73 -1.12 -28.23 -17.60
CA GLU A 73 -1.50 -29.59 -17.99
C GLU A 73 -0.28 -30.53 -18.08
N GLU A 74 0.83 -30.04 -18.61
CA GLU A 74 2.08 -30.80 -18.70
C GLU A 74 2.72 -31.06 -17.31
N CYS A 75 2.64 -30.10 -16.39
CA CYS A 75 3.08 -30.28 -15.00
C CYS A 75 2.24 -31.32 -14.24
N VAL A 76 0.92 -31.34 -14.46
CA VAL A 76 0.00 -32.28 -13.79
C VAL A 76 0.22 -33.72 -14.30
N LEU A 77 0.50 -33.89 -15.59
CA LEU A 77 0.80 -35.19 -16.18
C LEU A 77 2.16 -35.76 -15.75
N PHE A 78 3.13 -34.91 -15.39
CA PHE A 78 4.46 -35.37 -14.95
C PHE A 78 4.50 -35.86 -13.49
N PHE A 79 3.48 -35.53 -12.69
CA PHE A 79 3.39 -35.86 -11.26
C PHE A 79 2.39 -37.00 -10.94
N GLN A 80 1.84 -37.69 -11.95
CA GLN A 80 0.94 -38.84 -11.81
C GLN A 80 1.62 -40.15 -12.23
#